data_AF-A0A7S1BHY0-F1
#
_entry.id   AF-A0A7S1BHY0-F1
#
_cell.length_a   1.000
_cell.length_b   1.000
_cell.length_c   1.000
_cell.angle_alpha   90.00
_cell.angle_beta   90.00
_cell.angle_gamma   90.00
#
_symmetry.space_group_name_H-M   'P 1'
#
loop_
_entity.id
_entity.type
_entity.pdbx_description
1 polymer ?
#
loop_
_entity_poly.entity_id
_entity_poly.type
_entity_poly.pdbx_seq_one_letter_code
_entity_poly.pdbx_strand_id
1 'polypeptide(L)'
;MIFPSSSRITECTAPNVRGIAYQELWCLYPWMEPFYTNFEKAKGPDLHRWLVDNPQIPVISVGAYVCLILAGKGFMKNRKPYNFRRSLAFWNLFLSIFSFVGLLRTLPQLLHNMVTMTSHEIFCGDAEVICGSGSTGYWIFAFVFSKIPELLDTFFLVVHKKPIIFLHWYHHIT
;
A
#
# COMPACT_ATOMS: atom_id res chain seq x y z
N MET A 1 -19.04 21.49 5.65
CA MET A 1 -17.72 21.35 5.01
C MET A 1 -17.23 22.75 4.66
N ILE A 2 -16.10 23.17 5.23
CA ILE A 2 -15.46 24.45 4.87
C ILE A 2 -14.57 24.13 3.68
N PHE A 3 -14.97 24.54 2.47
CA PHE A 3 -14.10 24.45 1.31
C PHE A 3 -12.90 25.40 1.48
N PRO A 4 -11.69 24.99 1.08
CA PRO A 4 -10.50 25.84 1.18
C PRO A 4 -10.62 27.07 0.27
N SER A 5 -10.03 28.19 0.69
CA SER A 5 -9.99 29.41 -0.14
C SER A 5 -9.10 29.22 -1.37
N SER A 6 -9.41 29.93 -2.46
CA SER A 6 -8.63 29.88 -3.71
C SER A 6 -7.14 30.22 -3.51
N SER A 7 -6.81 31.12 -2.58
CA SER A 7 -5.44 31.43 -2.19
C SER A 7 -4.69 30.22 -1.61
N ARG A 8 -5.33 29.46 -0.72
CA ARG A 8 -4.74 28.28 -0.09
C ARG A 8 -4.60 27.12 -1.08
N ILE A 9 -5.55 26.96 -2.00
CA ILE A 9 -5.45 25.94 -3.05
C ILE A 9 -4.17 26.16 -3.87
N THR A 10 -3.89 27.41 -4.24
CA THR A 10 -2.70 27.75 -5.03
C THR A 10 -1.41 27.51 -4.25
N GLU A 11 -1.37 27.85 -2.96
CA GLU A 11 -0.22 27.62 -2.08
C GLU A 11 0.07 26.12 -1.85
N CYS A 12 -0.99 25.31 -1.74
CA CYS A 12 -0.91 23.89 -1.45
C CYS A 12 -0.84 22.99 -2.70
N THR A 13 -0.71 23.58 -3.88
CA THR A 13 -0.54 22.85 -5.13
C THR A 13 0.94 22.69 -5.43
N ALA A 14 1.40 21.45 -5.53
CA ALA A 14 2.78 21.11 -5.87
C ALA A 14 2.83 20.26 -7.16
N PRO A 15 3.92 20.33 -7.94
CA PRO A 15 4.12 19.41 -9.06
C PRO A 15 4.51 18.01 -8.54
N ASN A 16 3.91 16.97 -9.10
CA ASN A 16 4.30 15.58 -8.84
C ASN A 16 5.55 15.18 -9.63
N VAL A 17 5.92 13.89 -9.59
CA VAL A 17 7.14 13.39 -10.24
C VAL A 17 7.12 13.52 -11.77
N ARG A 18 5.92 13.62 -12.37
CA ARG A 18 5.69 13.87 -13.81
C ARG A 18 5.43 15.33 -14.14
N GLY A 19 5.54 16.24 -13.16
CA GLY A 19 5.30 17.68 -13.33
C GLY A 19 3.83 18.07 -13.40
N ILE A 20 2.91 17.17 -13.02
CA ILE A 20 1.47 17.45 -12.98
C ILE A 20 1.13 18.02 -11.61
N ALA A 21 0.35 19.10 -11.59
CA ALA A 21 -0.09 19.75 -10.36
C ALA A 21 -1.03 18.84 -9.55
N TYR A 22 -0.75 18.67 -8.26
CA TYR A 22 -1.60 17.96 -7.32
C TYR A 22 -1.72 18.74 -6.01
N GLN A 23 -2.77 18.49 -5.24
CA GLN A 23 -3.06 19.21 -4.00
C GLN A 23 -2.84 18.33 -2.78
N GLU A 24 -2.11 18.86 -1.79
CA GLU A 24 -1.84 18.16 -0.52
C GLU A 24 -2.94 18.42 0.51
N LEU A 25 -3.59 17.36 0.97
CA LEU A 25 -4.74 17.47 1.88
C LEU A 25 -4.40 18.07 3.24
N TRP A 26 -3.22 17.75 3.79
CA TRP A 26 -2.75 18.27 5.06
C TRP A 26 -2.45 19.78 5.00
N CYS A 27 -2.13 20.31 3.81
CA CYS A 27 -1.94 21.74 3.58
C CYS A 27 -3.28 22.46 3.36
N LEU A 28 -4.21 21.84 2.59
CA LEU A 28 -5.56 22.36 2.38
C LEU A 28 -6.34 22.52 3.70
N TYR A 29 -6.17 21.55 4.61
CA TYR A 29 -6.86 21.48 5.89
C TYR A 29 -5.87 21.46 7.07
N PRO A 30 -5.53 22.62 7.67
CA PRO A 30 -4.56 22.73 8.76
C PRO A 30 -4.88 21.89 9.99
N TRP A 31 -6.17 21.60 10.24
CA TRP A 31 -6.57 20.73 11.35
C TRP A 31 -6.11 19.27 11.14
N MET A 32 -5.85 18.87 9.89
CA MET A 32 -5.34 17.55 9.55
C MET A 32 -3.83 17.47 9.72
N GLU A 33 -3.12 18.60 9.64
CA GLU A 33 -1.66 18.65 9.68
C GLU A 33 -1.02 17.88 10.85
N PRO A 34 -1.50 17.98 12.10
CA PRO A 34 -0.90 17.27 13.24
C PRO A 34 -0.96 15.75 13.12
N PHE A 35 -1.90 15.24 12.30
CA PHE A 35 -2.00 13.82 12.06
C PHE A 35 -0.93 13.33 11.09
N TYR A 36 -0.37 14.17 10.23
CA TYR A 36 0.63 13.78 9.23
C TYR A 36 2.05 13.95 9.77
N THR A 37 2.85 12.89 9.65
CA THR A 37 4.25 12.89 10.06
C THR A 37 5.13 13.62 9.05
N ASN A 38 6.23 14.20 9.51
CA ASN A 38 7.21 14.85 8.63
C ASN A 38 7.79 13.92 7.57
N PHE A 39 7.85 12.62 7.87
CA PHE A 39 8.28 11.59 6.93
C PHE A 39 7.30 11.44 5.76
N GLU A 40 6.01 11.36 6.04
CA GLU A 40 4.96 11.26 5.01
C GLU A 40 4.94 12.51 4.12
N LYS A 41 5.17 13.69 4.70
CA LYS A 41 5.27 14.97 3.97
C LYS A 41 6.48 15.03 3.04
N ALA A 42 7.60 14.39 3.40
CA ALA A 42 8.85 14.48 2.66
C ALA A 42 9.05 13.39 1.59
N LYS A 43 8.49 12.18 1.79
CA LYS A 43 8.87 10.97 1.00
C LYS A 43 7.83 10.44 0.02
N GLY A 44 6.65 11.06 -0.08
CA GLY A 44 5.63 10.70 -1.08
C GLY A 44 6.16 10.43 -2.49
N PRO A 45 6.92 11.37 -3.10
CA PRO A 45 7.41 11.22 -4.47
C PRO A 45 8.59 10.23 -4.63
N ASP A 46 9.30 9.87 -3.55
CA ASP A 46 10.54 9.08 -3.65
C ASP A 46 10.28 7.57 -3.72
N LEU A 47 9.26 7.07 -3.02
CA LEU A 47 8.94 5.64 -3.01
C LEU A 47 8.40 5.17 -4.38
N HIS A 48 7.57 5.99 -5.02
CA HIS A 48 7.08 5.73 -6.38
C HIS A 48 8.24 5.58 -7.36
N ARG A 49 9.13 6.58 -7.42
CA ARG A 49 10.28 6.58 -8.33
C ARG A 49 11.15 5.35 -8.09
N TRP A 50 11.43 5.05 -6.83
CA TRP A 50 12.22 3.87 -6.47
C TRP A 50 11.59 2.56 -6.95
N LEU A 51 10.27 2.40 -6.85
CA LEU A 51 9.58 1.21 -7.35
C LEU A 51 9.66 1.10 -8.88
N VAL A 52 9.47 2.21 -9.59
CA VAL A 52 9.57 2.26 -11.07
C VAL A 52 10.99 1.95 -11.54
N ASP A 53 12.00 2.44 -10.82
CA ASP A 53 13.42 2.22 -11.13
C ASP A 53 13.89 0.79 -10.80
N ASN A 54 13.12 0.04 -10.01
CA ASN A 54 13.48 -1.32 -9.57
C ASN A 54 12.42 -2.38 -9.93
N PRO A 55 12.07 -2.54 -11.23
CA PRO A 55 11.05 -3.50 -11.67
C PRO A 55 11.44 -4.96 -11.42
N GLN A 56 12.72 -5.25 -11.15
CA GLN A 56 13.20 -6.57 -10.78
C GLN A 56 12.67 -7.06 -9.43
N ILE A 57 12.33 -6.16 -8.50
CA ILE A 57 11.92 -6.52 -7.13
C ILE A 57 10.66 -7.39 -7.10
N PRO A 58 9.54 -7.03 -7.77
CA PRO A 58 8.36 -7.89 -7.80
C PRO A 58 8.66 -9.26 -8.43
N VAL A 59 9.43 -9.30 -9.52
CA VAL A 59 9.79 -10.55 -10.21
C VAL A 59 10.60 -11.47 -9.29
N ILE A 60 11.61 -10.94 -8.61
CA ILE A 60 12.43 -11.68 -7.64
C ILE A 60 11.57 -12.16 -6.47
N SER A 61 10.62 -11.34 -6.01
CA SER A 61 9.72 -11.68 -4.89
C SER A 61 8.82 -12.87 -5.23
N VAL A 62 8.24 -12.89 -6.44
CA VAL A 62 7.43 -14.02 -6.93
C VAL A 62 8.29 -15.28 -7.11
N GLY A 63 9.49 -15.15 -7.68
CA GLY A 63 10.43 -16.26 -7.79
C GLY A 63 10.80 -16.84 -6.42
N ALA A 64 11.13 -15.97 -5.46
CA ALA A 64 11.41 -16.35 -4.09
C ALA A 64 10.21 -17.04 -3.44
N TYR A 65 8.98 -16.58 -3.67
CA TYR A 65 7.75 -17.20 -3.18
C TYR A 65 7.57 -18.64 -3.67
N VAL A 66 7.73 -18.86 -4.98
CA VAL A 66 7.64 -20.21 -5.57
C VAL A 66 8.71 -21.12 -4.99
N CYS A 67 9.96 -20.64 -4.89
CA CYS A 67 11.05 -21.37 -4.25
C CYS A 67 10.73 -21.73 -2.79
N LEU A 68 10.15 -20.79 -2.02
CA LEU A 68 9.77 -20.99 -0.62
C LEU A 68 8.69 -22.07 -0.47
N ILE A 69 7.70 -22.11 -1.37
CA ILE A 69 6.68 -23.16 -1.38
C ILE A 69 7.29 -24.53 -1.66
N LEU A 70 8.12 -24.64 -2.70
CA LEU A 70 8.72 -25.91 -3.11
C LEU A 70 9.70 -26.43 -2.04
N ALA A 71 10.60 -25.58 -1.58
CA ALA A 71 11.55 -25.90 -0.52
C ALA A 71 10.85 -26.22 0.80
N GLY A 72 9.85 -25.43 1.17
CA GLY A 72 9.06 -25.64 2.38
C GLY A 72 8.28 -26.96 2.36
N LYS A 73 7.64 -27.32 1.23
CA LYS A 73 6.97 -28.62 1.08
C LYS A 73 7.96 -29.78 1.18
N GLY A 74 9.13 -29.66 0.56
CA GLY A 74 10.21 -30.67 0.65
C GLY A 74 10.70 -30.86 2.09
N PHE A 75 11.00 -29.75 2.78
CA PHE A 75 11.48 -29.75 4.17
C PHE A 75 10.46 -30.31 5.16
N MET A 76 9.17 -29.99 4.96
CA MET A 76 8.09 -30.43 5.84
C MET A 76 7.63 -31.87 5.56
N LYS A 77 8.05 -32.53 4.47
CA LYS A 77 7.60 -33.89 4.10
C LYS A 77 7.74 -34.88 5.27
N ASN A 78 8.93 -34.91 5.89
CA ASN A 78 9.26 -35.87 6.95
C ASN A 78 9.08 -35.32 8.39
N ARG A 79 8.55 -34.10 8.55
CA ARG A 79 8.41 -33.44 9.87
C ARG A 79 6.95 -33.38 10.33
N LYS A 80 6.72 -33.28 11.64
CA LYS A 80 5.39 -33.00 12.19
C LYS A 80 5.01 -31.53 11.94
N PRO A 81 3.72 -31.19 11.80
CA PRO A 81 3.30 -29.79 11.62
C PRO A 81 3.70 -28.97 12.85
N TYR A 82 4.25 -27.78 12.63
CA TYR A 82 4.55 -26.86 13.72
C TYR A 82 3.31 -26.03 14.06
N ASN A 83 3.14 -25.70 15.34
CA ASN A 83 2.01 -24.91 15.82
C ASN A 83 2.47 -23.48 16.12
N PHE A 84 2.51 -22.62 15.10
CA PHE A 84 2.87 -21.21 15.20
C PHE A 84 1.63 -20.28 15.25
N ARG A 85 0.54 -20.74 15.89
CA ARG A 85 -0.71 -19.97 15.97
C ARG A 85 -0.53 -18.56 16.56
N ARG A 86 0.33 -18.40 17.58
CA ARG A 86 0.60 -17.09 18.19
C ARG A 86 1.32 -16.15 17.22
N SER A 87 2.37 -16.64 16.55
CA SER A 87 3.09 -15.86 15.53
C SER A 87 2.18 -15.46 14.38
N LEU A 88 1.32 -16.36 13.92
CA LEU A 88 0.31 -16.07 12.91
C LEU A 88 -0.70 -15.00 13.38
N ALA A 89 -1.13 -15.07 14.65
CA ALA A 89 -2.02 -14.06 15.21
C ALA A 89 -1.37 -12.67 15.28
N PHE A 90 -0.10 -12.59 15.71
CA PHE A 90 0.65 -11.33 15.71
C PHE A 90 0.88 -10.80 14.29
N TRP A 91 1.15 -11.68 13.34
CA TRP A 91 1.32 -11.32 11.94
C TRP A 91 0.03 -10.73 11.33
N ASN A 92 -1.10 -11.40 11.54
CA ASN A 92 -2.41 -10.91 11.09
C ASN A 92 -2.79 -9.59 11.77
N LEU A 93 -2.46 -9.43 13.07
CA LEU A 93 -2.69 -8.18 13.79
C LEU A 93 -1.84 -7.05 13.20
N PHE A 94 -0.57 -7.31 12.90
CA PHE A 94 0.32 -6.35 12.27
C PHE A 94 -0.21 -5.89 10.91
N LEU A 95 -0.60 -6.82 10.03
CA LEU A 95 -1.18 -6.49 8.72
C LEU A 95 -2.52 -5.74 8.84
N SER A 96 -3.33 -6.08 9.84
CA SER A 96 -4.59 -5.39 10.12
C SER A 96 -4.37 -3.95 10.56
N ILE A 97 -3.45 -3.71 11.51
CA ILE A 97 -3.09 -2.36 11.95
C ILE A 97 -2.51 -1.56 10.79
N PHE A 98 -1.61 -2.14 10.01
CA PHE A 98 -1.03 -1.50 8.82
C PHE A 98 -2.12 -1.07 7.82
N SER A 99 -3.05 -1.97 7.51
CA SER A 99 -4.16 -1.68 6.60
C SER A 99 -5.11 -0.62 7.15
N PHE A 100 -5.35 -0.63 8.47
CA PHE A 100 -6.19 0.38 9.13
C PHE A 100 -5.54 1.76 9.09
N VAL A 101 -4.23 1.88 9.32
CA VAL A 101 -3.51 3.15 9.18
C VAL A 101 -3.54 3.62 7.73
N GLY A 102 -3.31 2.73 6.75
CA GLY A 102 -3.44 3.05 5.33
C GLY A 102 -4.83 3.59 4.96
N LEU A 103 -5.89 3.00 5.51
CA LEU A 103 -7.26 3.50 5.35
C LEU A 103 -7.42 4.92 5.92
N LEU A 104 -6.97 5.17 7.15
CA LEU A 104 -7.07 6.50 7.77
C LEU A 104 -6.35 7.60 6.97
N ARG A 105 -5.33 7.22 6.20
CA ARG A 105 -4.51 8.13 5.38
C ARG A 105 -5.07 8.38 3.99
N THR A 106 -5.73 7.39 3.42
CA THR A 106 -6.28 7.43 2.05
C THR A 106 -7.75 7.84 2.01
N LEU A 107 -8.53 7.51 3.03
CA LEU A 107 -9.96 7.79 3.10
C LEU A 107 -10.29 9.29 3.04
N PRO A 108 -9.59 10.19 3.76
CA PRO A 108 -9.90 11.61 3.67
C PRO A 108 -9.66 12.20 2.28
N GLN A 109 -8.63 11.72 1.57
CA GLN A 109 -8.36 12.12 0.19
C GLN A 109 -9.48 11.65 -0.73
N LEU A 110 -9.92 10.40 -0.57
CA LEU A 110 -11.02 9.84 -1.34
C LEU A 110 -12.31 10.66 -1.14
N LEU A 111 -12.66 10.96 0.11
CA LEU A 111 -13.85 11.75 0.43
C LEU A 111 -13.74 13.18 -0.11
N HIS A 112 -12.56 13.80 -0.06
CA HIS A 112 -12.33 15.11 -0.65
C HIS A 112 -12.56 15.08 -2.15
N ASN A 113 -11.90 14.16 -2.86
CA ASN A 113 -12.02 14.03 -4.32
C ASN A 113 -13.46 13.73 -4.76
N MET A 114 -14.21 12.92 -4.00
CA MET A 114 -15.62 12.62 -4.30
C MET A 114 -16.54 13.85 -4.24
N VAL A 115 -16.16 14.87 -3.48
CA VAL A 115 -16.96 16.11 -3.32
C VAL A 115 -16.44 17.23 -4.22
N THR A 116 -15.14 17.27 -4.51
CA THR A 116 -14.52 18.36 -5.28
C THR A 116 -14.36 18.08 -6.77
N MET A 117 -14.19 16.82 -7.16
CA MET A 117 -13.99 16.42 -8.56
C MET A 117 -15.31 15.98 -9.20
N THR A 118 -15.43 16.20 -10.50
CA THR A 118 -16.53 15.65 -11.29
C THR A 118 -16.38 14.14 -11.47
N SER A 119 -17.48 13.45 -11.77
CA SER A 119 -17.46 12.00 -12.01
C SER A 119 -16.49 11.62 -13.13
N HIS A 120 -16.41 12.42 -14.20
CA HIS A 120 -15.46 12.19 -15.29
C HIS A 120 -14.00 12.29 -14.82
N GLU A 121 -13.67 13.26 -13.96
CA GLU A 121 -12.31 13.39 -13.42
C GLU A 121 -11.95 12.25 -12.47
N ILE A 122 -12.91 11.70 -11.72
CA ILE A 122 -12.67 10.56 -10.82
C ILE A 122 -12.43 9.27 -11.61
N PHE A 123 -13.19 9.03 -12.68
CA PHE A 123 -13.11 7.78 -13.44
C PHE A 123 -12.11 7.81 -14.60
N CYS A 124 -11.89 8.97 -15.22
CA CYS A 124 -11.06 9.13 -16.41
C CYS A 124 -9.86 10.05 -16.20
N GLY A 125 -9.70 10.63 -15.00
CA GLY A 125 -8.54 11.43 -14.65
C GLY A 125 -7.28 10.59 -14.40
N ASP A 126 -6.14 11.28 -14.33
CA ASP A 126 -4.86 10.63 -14.05
C ASP A 126 -4.83 10.15 -12.59
N ALA A 127 -4.68 8.84 -12.38
CA ALA A 127 -4.63 8.22 -11.06
C ALA A 127 -3.51 8.80 -10.17
N GLU A 128 -2.41 9.28 -10.78
CA GLU A 128 -1.33 9.91 -10.04
C GLU A 128 -1.76 11.22 -9.38
N VAL A 129 -2.63 11.99 -10.03
CA VAL A 129 -3.18 13.24 -9.49
C VAL A 129 -4.25 12.96 -8.45
N ILE A 130 -5.09 11.95 -8.71
CA ILE A 130 -6.23 11.61 -7.85
C ILE A 130 -5.75 11.04 -6.51
N CYS A 131 -4.81 10.10 -6.53
CA CYS A 131 -4.40 9.38 -5.32
C CYS A 131 -2.92 9.02 -5.25
N GLY A 132 -2.19 9.03 -6.37
CA GLY A 132 -0.79 8.60 -6.43
C GLY A 132 0.26 9.65 -6.05
N SER A 133 -0.13 10.86 -5.65
CA SER A 133 0.80 11.94 -5.30
C SER A 133 0.78 12.28 -3.81
N GLY A 134 1.88 12.85 -3.35
CA GLY A 134 2.01 13.37 -1.99
C GLY A 134 1.98 12.33 -0.89
N SER A 135 1.47 12.73 0.28
CA SER A 135 1.36 11.82 1.43
C SER A 135 0.41 10.65 1.15
N THR A 136 -0.64 10.83 0.37
CA THR A 136 -1.60 9.76 0.04
C THR A 136 -0.94 8.74 -0.89
N GLY A 137 -0.21 9.22 -1.90
CA GLY A 137 0.57 8.38 -2.80
C GLY A 137 1.53 7.46 -2.04
N TYR A 138 2.27 8.00 -1.06
CA TYR A 138 3.16 7.20 -0.20
C TYR A 138 2.45 5.96 0.38
N TRP A 139 1.28 6.16 0.99
CA TRP A 139 0.54 5.07 1.65
C TRP A 139 -0.02 4.06 0.66
N ILE A 140 -0.40 4.50 -0.54
CA ILE A 140 -0.82 3.60 -1.61
C ILE A 140 0.37 2.75 -2.07
N PHE A 141 1.53 3.35 -2.32
CA PHE A 141 2.72 2.58 -2.70
C PHE A 141 3.22 1.68 -1.58
N ALA A 142 3.13 2.10 -0.32
CA ALA A 142 3.43 1.26 0.83
C ALA A 142 2.47 0.07 0.92
N PHE A 143 1.19 0.25 0.61
CA PHE A 143 0.22 -0.84 0.53
C PHE A 143 0.50 -1.79 -0.64
N VAL A 144 0.93 -1.29 -1.79
CA VAL A 144 1.40 -2.15 -2.89
C VAL A 144 2.62 -2.96 -2.44
N PHE A 145 3.56 -2.32 -1.74
CA PHE A 145 4.74 -3.00 -1.21
C PHE A 145 4.40 -4.04 -0.14
N SER A 146 3.33 -3.86 0.63
CA SER A 146 2.89 -4.83 1.64
C SER A 146 2.41 -6.17 1.06
N LYS A 147 2.18 -6.27 -0.25
CA LYS A 147 1.91 -7.56 -0.92
C LYS A 147 3.08 -8.54 -0.83
N ILE A 148 4.32 -8.03 -0.77
CA ILE A 148 5.51 -8.88 -0.60
C ILE A 148 5.51 -9.59 0.76
N PRO A 149 5.33 -8.90 1.92
CA PRO A 149 5.21 -9.60 3.18
C PRO A 149 3.98 -10.50 3.28
N GLU A 150 2.85 -10.18 2.64
CA GLU A 150 1.67 -11.09 2.59
C GLU A 150 2.01 -12.49 2.03
N LEU A 151 3.08 -12.62 1.22
CA LEU A 151 3.58 -13.93 0.75
C LEU A 151 3.97 -14.87 1.91
N LEU A 152 4.35 -14.32 3.08
CA LEU A 152 4.65 -15.08 4.29
C LEU A 152 3.44 -15.84 4.85
N ASP A 153 2.21 -15.46 4.49
CA ASP A 153 1.02 -16.21 4.88
C ASP A 153 1.08 -17.65 4.35
N THR A 154 1.61 -17.82 3.14
CA THR A 154 1.77 -19.14 2.53
C THR A 154 2.87 -19.94 3.22
N PHE A 155 3.92 -19.29 3.73
CA PHE A 155 4.93 -19.94 4.56
C PHE A 155 4.30 -20.54 5.82
N PHE A 156 3.44 -19.79 6.52
CA PHE A 156 2.73 -20.32 7.67
C PHE A 156 1.82 -21.50 7.30
N LEU A 157 1.14 -21.48 6.16
CA LEU A 157 0.34 -22.62 5.68
C LEU A 157 1.19 -23.88 5.46
N VAL A 158 2.35 -23.74 4.80
CA VAL A 158 3.28 -24.85 4.54
C VAL A 158 3.80 -25.46 5.85
N VAL A 159 4.17 -24.62 6.80
CA VAL A 159 4.69 -25.05 8.12
C VAL A 159 3.62 -25.73 8.98
N HIS A 160 2.35 -25.34 8.84
CA HIS A 160 1.22 -26.02 9.48
C HIS A 160 0.72 -27.24 8.70
N LYS A 161 1.33 -27.58 7.56
CA LYS A 161 0.87 -28.63 6.63
C LYS A 161 -0.60 -28.46 6.19
N LYS A 162 -1.06 -27.23 6.06
CA LYS A 162 -2.39 -26.94 5.51
C LYS A 162 -2.37 -27.02 3.98
N PRO A 163 -3.45 -27.48 3.34
CA PRO A 163 -3.52 -27.51 1.88
C PRO A 163 -3.47 -26.08 1.33
N ILE A 164 -2.59 -25.86 0.34
CA ILE A 164 -2.52 -24.59 -0.39
C ILE A 164 -3.51 -24.70 -1.55
N ILE A 165 -4.65 -24.03 -1.43
CA ILE A 165 -5.69 -24.02 -2.47
C ILE A 165 -5.24 -23.21 -3.68
N PHE A 166 -5.74 -23.54 -4.87
CA PHE A 166 -5.37 -22.87 -6.12
C PHE A 166 -5.56 -21.35 -6.05
N LEU A 167 -6.72 -20.91 -5.58
CA LEU A 167 -7.07 -19.50 -5.47
C LEU A 167 -6.06 -18.70 -4.62
N HIS A 168 -5.54 -19.30 -3.55
CA HIS A 168 -4.63 -18.64 -2.61
C HIS A 168 -3.31 -18.29 -3.29
N TRP A 169 -2.61 -19.28 -3.83
CA TRP A 169 -1.29 -19.03 -4.40
C TRP A 169 -1.36 -18.30 -5.73
N TYR A 170 -2.46 -18.44 -6.49
CA TYR A 170 -2.68 -17.66 -7.71
C TYR A 170 -2.86 -16.18 -7.40
N HIS A 171 -3.74 -15.84 -6.45
CA HIS A 171 -3.98 -14.45 -6.03
C HIS A 171 -2.73 -13.76 -5.47
N HIS A 172 -1.84 -14.49 -4.81
CA HIS A 172 -0.60 -13.92 -4.28
C HIS A 172 0.49 -13.70 -5.35
N ILE A 173 0.37 -14.33 -6.53
CA ILE A 173 1.34 -14.18 -7.63
C ILE A 173 0.93 -13.08 -8.62
N THR A 174 -0.37 -12.91 -8.85
CA THR A 174 -0.94 -11.90 -9.76
C THR A 174 -0.99 -10.53 -9.13
#